data_AF-A0A0D2UHK1-F1
#
_entry.id   AF-A0A0D2UHK1-F1
#
_cell.length_a   1.000
_cell.length_b   1.000
_cell.length_c   1.000
_cell.angle_alpha   90.00
_cell.angle_beta   90.00
_cell.angle_gamma   90.00
#
_symmetry.space_group_name_H-M   'P 1'
#
loop_
_entity.id
_entity.type
_entity.pdbx_description
1 polymer ?
#
loop_
_entity_poly.entity_id
_entity_poly.type
_entity_poly.pdbx_seq_one_letter_code
_entity_poly.pdbx_strand_id
1 'polypeptide(L)'
;MGEAVVAAHNVFVYGSLLADDVVRVLLNRVPTSSAALLNGFHRFSIKGRVYPAILPVRNRHVSGRVLMGITDPELHILDEFEDVEYQRTRVEVSLLVILFHLVFV
;
A
#
# COMPACT_ATOMS: atom_id res chain seq x y z
N MET A 1 -25.96 -0.83 21.79
CA MET A 1 -24.58 -1.35 21.69
C MET A 1 -23.93 -0.57 20.56
N GLY A 2 -23.13 0.44 20.88
CA GLY A 2 -22.52 1.29 19.86
C GLY A 2 -21.50 0.50 19.07
N GLU A 3 -21.55 0.56 17.75
CA GLU A 3 -20.45 0.07 16.92
C GLU A 3 -19.20 0.82 17.36
N ALA A 4 -18.24 0.09 17.93
CA ALA A 4 -16.92 0.64 18.13
C ALA A 4 -16.42 1.03 16.75
N VAL A 5 -16.18 2.32 16.54
CA VAL A 5 -15.53 2.81 15.32
C VAL A 5 -14.14 2.21 15.35
N VAL A 6 -13.97 1.08 14.66
CA VAL A 6 -12.66 0.45 14.53
C VAL A 6 -11.79 1.45 13.80
N ALA A 7 -10.67 1.84 14.39
CA ALA A 7 -9.78 2.80 13.74
C ALA A 7 -9.40 2.24 12.36
N ALA A 8 -9.77 3.00 11.33
CA ALA A 8 -9.66 2.58 9.94
C ALA A 8 -8.48 3.32 9.31
N HIS A 9 -7.42 2.58 9.01
CA HIS A 9 -6.20 3.07 8.41
C HIS A 9 -6.21 2.91 6.89
N ASN A 10 -5.48 3.79 6.23
CA ASN A 10 -5.17 3.69 4.81
C ASN A 10 -3.67 3.40 4.65
N VAL A 11 -3.34 2.27 4.04
CA VAL A 11 -1.97 1.77 3.95
C VAL A 11 -1.52 1.73 2.50
N PHE A 12 -0.47 2.48 2.16
CA PHE A 12 0.15 2.42 0.83
C PHE A 12 1.11 1.24 0.75
N VAL A 13 0.98 0.42 -0.28
CA VAL A 13 1.81 -0.77 -0.55
C VAL A 13 2.39 -0.72 -1.97
N TYR A 14 3.61 -1.22 -2.14
CA TYR A 14 4.37 -1.12 -3.40
C TYR A 14 5.22 -2.38 -3.72
N GLY A 15 5.06 -3.44 -2.93
CA GLY A 15 5.83 -4.69 -3.00
C GLY A 15 4.93 -5.93 -2.99
N SER A 16 5.26 -6.93 -2.16
CA SER A 16 4.55 -8.21 -2.06
C SER A 16 3.06 -8.06 -1.78
N LEU A 17 2.69 -7.06 -0.98
CA LEU A 17 1.30 -6.72 -0.65
C LEU A 17 0.47 -6.15 -1.83
N LEU A 18 1.05 -6.01 -3.03
CA LEU A 18 0.29 -5.74 -4.25
C LEU A 18 -0.48 -6.98 -4.76
N ALA A 19 -0.09 -8.18 -4.32
CA ALA A 19 -0.75 -9.43 -4.70
C ALA A 19 -1.92 -9.73 -3.75
N ASP A 20 -3.14 -9.79 -4.29
CA ASP A 20 -4.36 -10.03 -3.52
C ASP A 20 -4.33 -11.36 -2.75
N ASP A 21 -3.66 -12.39 -3.29
CA ASP A 21 -3.52 -13.68 -2.62
C ASP A 21 -2.69 -13.59 -1.34
N VAL A 22 -1.62 -12.77 -1.34
CA VAL A 22 -0.81 -12.51 -0.15
C VAL A 22 -1.64 -11.76 0.89
N VAL A 23 -2.34 -10.70 0.47
CA VAL A 23 -3.21 -9.90 1.34
C VAL A 23 -4.32 -10.77 1.94
N ARG A 24 -4.92 -11.66 1.14
CA ARG A 24 -5.97 -12.57 1.59
C ARG A 24 -5.46 -13.57 2.63
N VAL A 25 -4.25 -14.10 2.46
CA VAL A 25 -3.64 -15.01 3.44
C VAL A 25 -3.37 -14.28 4.76
N LEU A 26 -2.90 -13.03 4.70
CA LEU A 26 -2.58 -12.25 5.91
C LEU A 26 -3.82 -11.74 6.65
N LEU A 27 -4.80 -11.19 5.92
CA LEU A 27 -5.93 -10.48 6.51
C LEU A 27 -7.23 -11.29 6.51
N ASN A 28 -7.22 -12.50 5.94
CA ASN A 28 -8.40 -13.34 5.70
C ASN A 28 -9.50 -12.65 4.86
N ARG A 29 -9.14 -11.58 4.16
CA ARG A 29 -9.99 -10.82 3.21
C ARG A 29 -9.12 -10.00 2.28
N VAL A 30 -9.73 -9.39 1.26
CA VAL A 30 -9.07 -8.39 0.42
C VAL A 30 -9.75 -7.03 0.68
N PRO A 31 -9.07 -6.06 1.31
CA PRO A 31 -9.62 -4.73 1.54
C PRO A 31 -9.91 -3.99 0.22
N THR A 32 -10.91 -3.09 0.26
CA THR A 32 -11.11 -2.12 -0.82
C THR A 32 -9.82 -1.35 -1.03
N SER A 33 -9.46 -1.14 -2.28
CA SER A 33 -8.18 -0.55 -2.59
C SER A 33 -8.20 0.23 -3.90
N SER A 34 -7.29 1.19 -4.03
CA SER A 34 -7.15 2.03 -5.22
C SER A 34 -5.70 2.17 -5.61
N ALA A 35 -5.43 2.22 -6.91
CA ALA A 35 -4.09 2.49 -7.41
C ALA A 35 -3.64 3.89 -6.96
N ALA A 36 -2.36 4.04 -6.65
CA ALA A 36 -1.83 5.30 -6.14
C ALA A 36 -0.37 5.53 -6.55
N LEU A 37 0.03 6.79 -6.55
CA LEU A 37 1.41 7.23 -6.78
C LEU A 37 1.97 7.87 -5.51
N LEU A 38 3.12 7.38 -5.05
CA LEU A 38 3.92 7.99 -4.01
C LEU A 38 5.00 8.88 -4.66
N ASN A 39 4.85 10.19 -4.55
CA ASN A 39 5.75 11.18 -5.16
C ASN A 39 6.98 11.43 -4.27
N GLY A 40 8.12 11.74 -4.89
CA GLY A 40 9.36 12.03 -4.18
C GLY A 40 10.12 10.80 -3.70
N PHE A 41 9.76 9.61 -4.20
CA PHE A 41 10.43 8.34 -3.88
C PHE A 41 10.84 7.62 -5.16
N HIS A 42 11.86 6.77 -5.04
CA HIS A 42 12.26 5.85 -6.09
C HIS A 42 12.46 4.45 -5.53
N ARG A 43 12.03 3.46 -6.30
CA ARG A 43 12.16 2.04 -5.98
C ARG A 43 13.51 1.53 -6.46
N PHE A 44 14.31 1.01 -5.54
CA PHE A 44 15.63 0.44 -5.80
C PHE A 44 15.61 -1.07 -5.62
N SER A 45 16.28 -1.79 -6.53
CA SER A 45 16.59 -3.20 -6.32
C SER A 45 17.86 -3.29 -5.49
N ILE A 46 17.80 -3.94 -4.32
CA ILE A 46 18.97 -4.13 -3.47
C ILE A 46 19.68 -5.42 -3.90
N LYS A 47 20.97 -5.33 -4.19
CA LYS A 47 21.79 -6.49 -4.59
C LYS A 47 21.76 -7.55 -3.48
N GLY A 48 21.34 -8.76 -3.82
CA GLY A 48 21.27 -9.89 -2.87
C GLY A 48 20.00 -9.91 -2.02
N ARG A 49 19.05 -9.00 -2.24
CA ARG A 49 17.71 -9.05 -1.63
C ARG A 49 16.68 -9.29 -2.73
N VAL A 50 15.67 -10.10 -2.42
CA VAL A 50 14.54 -10.35 -3.32
C VAL A 50 13.61 -9.13 -3.38
N TYR A 51 13.60 -8.32 -2.32
CA TYR A 51 12.64 -7.24 -2.15
C TYR A 51 13.25 -5.84 -2.36
N PRO A 52 12.49 -4.94 -2.99
CA PRO A 52 12.93 -3.59 -3.32
C PRO A 52 12.74 -2.63 -2.13
N ALA A 53 13.69 -1.72 -1.92
CA ALA A 53 13.49 -0.60 -1.00
C ALA A 53 13.04 0.66 -1.75
N ILE A 54 12.30 1.54 -1.06
CA ILE A 54 12.04 2.90 -1.54
C ILE A 54 12.92 3.90 -0.78
N LEU A 55 13.54 4.81 -1.52
CA LEU A 55 14.31 5.90 -0.92
C LEU A 55 13.80 7.25 -1.45
N PRO A 56 13.90 8.33 -0.66
CA PRO A 56 13.53 9.67 -1.12
C PRO A 56 14.39 10.09 -2.31
N VAL A 57 13.75 10.40 -3.44
CA VAL A 57 14.39 10.91 -4.65
C VAL A 57 13.46 11.94 -5.29
N ARG A 58 13.97 13.16 -5.48
CA ARG A 58 13.20 14.26 -6.10
C ARG A 58 12.77 13.90 -7.52
N ASN A 59 11.58 14.38 -7.91
CA ASN A 59 11.01 14.24 -9.25
C ASN A 59 10.87 12.77 -9.74
N ARG A 60 10.79 11.83 -8.80
CA ARG A 60 10.44 10.43 -9.07
C ARG A 60 9.17 10.05 -8.34
N HIS A 61 8.54 8.98 -8.78
CA HIS A 61 7.37 8.42 -8.12
C HIS A 61 7.46 6.90 -8.07
N VAL A 62 6.78 6.31 -7.09
CA VAL A 62 6.58 4.87 -6.95
C VAL A 62 5.11 4.58 -7.18
N SER A 63 4.81 3.70 -8.12
CA SER A 63 3.45 3.18 -8.32
C SER A 63 3.15 2.11 -7.29
N GLY A 64 1.94 2.15 -6.74
CA GLY A 64 1.49 1.19 -5.76
C GLY A 64 -0.03 1.20 -5.61
N ARG A 65 -0.50 0.80 -4.44
CA ARG A 65 -1.92 0.72 -4.10
C ARG A 65 -2.15 1.18 -2.68
N VAL A 66 -3.28 1.83 -2.41
CA VAL A 66 -3.75 2.12 -1.05
C VAL A 66 -4.79 1.09 -0.67
N LEU A 67 -4.52 0.30 0.36
CA LEU A 67 -5.50 -0.56 1.03
C LEU A 67 -6.27 0.30 2.04
N MET A 68 -7.60 0.30 1.97
CA MET A 68 -8.46 1.14 2.77
C MET A 68 -9.20 0.34 3.83
N GLY A 69 -9.49 0.98 4.97
CA GLY A 69 -10.24 0.35 6.05
C GLY A 69 -9.47 -0.78 6.71
N ILE A 70 -8.17 -0.60 6.89
CA ILE A 70 -7.31 -1.53 7.64
C ILE A 70 -7.54 -1.26 9.13
N THR A 71 -7.90 -2.28 9.88
CA THR A 71 -8.12 -2.19 11.34
C THR A 71 -6.80 -2.21 12.10
N ASP A 72 -6.78 -1.82 13.39
CA ASP A 72 -5.55 -1.88 14.20
C ASP A 72 -4.92 -3.29 14.25
N PRO A 73 -5.69 -4.39 14.44
CA PRO A 73 -5.10 -5.74 14.42
C PRO A 73 -4.53 -6.13 13.06
N GLU A 74 -5.22 -5.78 11.97
CA GLU A 74 -4.72 -6.05 10.61
C GLU A 74 -3.47 -5.23 10.32
N LEU A 75 -3.42 -3.99 10.77
CA LEU A 75 -2.25 -3.14 10.64
C LEU A 75 -1.04 -3.76 11.35
N HIS A 76 -1.23 -4.35 12.52
CA HIS A 76 -0.16 -5.06 13.23
C HIS A 76 0.33 -6.30 12.47
N ILE A 77 -0.57 -7.07 11.87
CA ILE A 77 -0.20 -8.23 11.00
C ILE A 77 0.64 -7.76 9.82
N LEU A 78 0.29 -6.63 9.19
CA LEU A 78 1.07 -6.05 8.10
C LEU A 78 2.45 -5.58 8.59
N ASP A 79 2.54 -4.97 9.77
CA ASP A 79 3.81 -4.58 10.38
C ASP A 79 4.69 -5.81 10.67
N GLU A 80 4.14 -6.91 11.18
CA GLU A 80 4.88 -8.17 11.43
C GLU A 80 5.33 -8.84 10.13
N PHE A 81 4.54 -8.75 9.05
CA PHE A 81 4.91 -9.31 7.76
C PHE A 81 6.07 -8.55 7.10
N GLU A 82 6.11 -7.22 7.25
CA GLU A 82 7.14 -6.33 6.70
C GLU A 82 8.34 -6.13 7.67
N ASP A 83 8.37 -6.88 8.78
CA ASP A 83 9.32 -6.75 9.89
C ASP A 83 10.80 -6.74 9.47
N VAL A 84 11.67 -6.30 10.39
CA VAL A 84 13.14 -6.17 10.39
C VAL A 84 13.74 -5.31 9.27
N GLU A 85 13.13 -5.29 8.09
CA GLU A 85 13.63 -4.62 6.89
C GLU A 85 12.94 -3.27 6.62
N TYR A 86 11.73 -3.03 7.16
CA TYR A 86 10.98 -1.79 6.91
C TYR A 86 10.39 -1.13 8.17
N GLN A 87 10.50 0.20 8.24
CA GLN A 87 9.79 1.02 9.24
C GLN A 87 8.60 1.74 8.59
N ARG A 88 7.43 1.62 9.22
CA ARG A 88 6.23 2.33 8.77
C ARG A 88 6.41 3.85 8.91
N THR A 89 6.19 4.57 7.83
CA THR A 89 6.27 6.04 7.77
C THR A 89 4.97 6.62 7.23
N ARG A 90 4.54 7.78 7.76
CA ARG A 90 3.41 8.53 7.19
C ARG A 90 3.85 9.23 5.92
N VAL A 91 3.12 9.00 4.83
CA VAL A 91 3.38 9.59 3.52
C VAL A 91 2.08 10.09 2.89
N GLU A 92 2.20 11.06 1.99
CA GLU A 92 1.09 11.50 1.14
C GLU A 92 1.20 10.84 -0.24
N VAL A 93 0.07 10.38 -0.77
CA VAL A 93 -0.02 9.71 -2.06
C VAL A 93 -1.14 10.30 -2.91
N SER A 94 -0.96 10.27 -4.22
CA SER A 94 -2.00 10.65 -5.17
C SER A 94 -2.78 9.41 -5.59
N LEU A 95 -4.07 9.35 -5.25
CA LEU A 95 -4.95 8.28 -5.72
C LEU A 95 -5.19 8.43 -7.23
N LEU A 96 -5.06 7.33 -7.96
CA LEU A 96 -5.40 7.27 -9.37
C LEU A 96 -6.89 6.96 -9.48
N VAL A 97 -7.66 7.94 -9.94
CA VAL A 97 -9.05 7.72 -10.33
C VAL A 97 -9.05 7.13 -11.74
N ILE A 98 -9.69 5.97 -11.93
CA ILE A 98 -9.93 5.44 -13.27
C ILE A 98 -10.99 6.33 -13.91
N LEU A 99 -10.57 7.30 -14.71
CA LEU A 99 -11.49 8.07 -15.54
C LEU A 99 -11.81 7.25 -16.79
N PHE A 100 -12.95 6.56 -16.76
CA PHE A 100 -13.52 5.98 -17.97
C PHE A 100 -13.95 7.12 -18.90
N HIS A 101 -13.15 7.38 -19.93
CA HIS A 101 -13.55 8.29 -20.99
C HIS A 101 -14.41 7.51 -21.99
N LEU A 102 -15.69 7.86 -22.09
CA LEU A 102 -16.52 7.41 -23.20
C LEU A 102 -16.02 8.10 -24.48
N VAL A 103 -15.59 7.33 -25.47
CA VAL A 103 -15.33 7.82 -26.82
C VAL A 103 -16.54 7.45 -27.66
N PHE A 104 -17.24 8.45 -28.20
CA PHE A 104 -18.20 8.21 -29.28
C PHE A 104 -17.39 7.92 -30.55
N VAL A 105 -17.60 6.76 -31.16
CA VAL A 105 -17.14 6.43 -32.53
C VAL A 105 -18.23 6.80 -33.51
#